data_AF-A0A7D8EQK2-F1
#
_entry.id   AF-A0A7D8EQK2-F1
#
_cell.length_a   1.000
_cell.length_b   1.000
_cell.length_c   1.000
_cell.angle_alpha   90.00
_cell.angle_beta   90.00
_cell.angle_gamma   90.00
#
_symmetry.space_group_name_H-M   'P 1'
#
loop_
_entity.id
_entity.type
_entity.pdbx_description
1 polymer ?
#
loop_
_entity_poly.entity_id
_entity_poly.type
_entity_poly.pdbx_seq_one_letter_code
_entity_poly.pdbx_strand_id
1 'polypeptide(L)'
;MKENTNRHEELLRYYQTWLMDYTKLTVRHGICRPNICIYHNLTVGRLYFPGKEPVIAIVPQRLQKIIYGKSTEASLLSLDDDLNISLCIQEHLLAHHPMLEGILLSECVRLKQRPLANRLISLFQQFSGTELRLQLVWLCWYDLMLGNSLVDWTESLKFKTPEEVDTWVIERQIENRALANEMGEYVEMACRTVLDWQKTMADR
;
A
#
# COMPACT_ATOMS: atom_id res chain seq x y z
N MET A 1 35.62 -6.01 -10.98
CA MET A 1 34.32 -6.73 -10.99
C MET A 1 33.23 -5.67 -10.94
N LYS A 2 32.36 -5.58 -11.96
CA LYS A 2 31.18 -4.71 -11.88
C LYS A 2 30.17 -5.43 -11.00
N GLU A 3 29.85 -4.87 -9.84
CA GLU A 3 28.68 -5.28 -9.07
C GLU A 3 27.46 -5.14 -9.98
N ASN A 4 26.89 -6.26 -10.39
CA ASN A 4 25.62 -6.27 -11.10
C ASN A 4 24.53 -6.10 -10.04
N THR A 5 24.40 -4.89 -9.51
CA THR A 5 23.36 -4.58 -8.52
C THR A 5 22.02 -4.72 -9.24
N ASN A 6 21.22 -5.68 -8.80
CA ASN A 6 19.89 -5.95 -9.33
C ASN A 6 19.06 -4.67 -9.25
N ARG A 7 18.48 -4.21 -10.36
CA ARG A 7 17.76 -2.92 -10.42
C ARG A 7 16.56 -2.91 -9.47
N HIS A 8 15.91 -4.05 -9.26
CA HIS A 8 14.87 -4.17 -8.25
C HIS A 8 15.36 -4.01 -6.81
N GLU A 9 16.59 -4.44 -6.49
CA GLU A 9 17.15 -4.28 -5.14
C GLU A 9 17.41 -2.80 -4.85
N GLU A 10 17.86 -2.04 -5.85
CA GLU A 10 18.02 -0.60 -5.72
C GLU A 10 16.69 0.12 -5.49
N LEU A 11 15.67 -0.24 -6.27
CA LEU A 11 14.32 0.32 -6.12
C LEU A 11 13.71 -0.03 -4.76
N LEU A 12 13.82 -1.30 -4.35
CA LEU A 12 13.37 -1.78 -3.04
C LEU A 12 14.07 -1.00 -1.93
N ARG A 13 15.40 -0.88 -2.00
CA ARG A 13 16.20 -0.13 -1.02
C ARG A 13 15.74 1.32 -0.94
N TYR A 14 15.53 1.99 -2.08
CA TYR A 14 15.06 3.37 -2.08
C TYR A 14 13.69 3.53 -1.40
N TYR A 15 12.68 2.76 -1.82
CA TYR A 15 11.34 2.86 -1.22
C TYR A 15 11.35 2.46 0.25
N GLN A 16 12.12 1.43 0.62
CA GLN A 16 12.25 1.00 2.00
C GLN A 16 12.88 2.10 2.86
N THR A 17 13.95 2.74 2.39
CA THR A 17 14.57 3.87 3.11
C THR A 17 13.58 5.02 3.27
N TRP A 18 12.90 5.42 2.20
CA TRP A 18 11.92 6.51 2.26
C TRP A 18 10.78 6.21 3.24
N LEU A 19 10.18 5.03 3.12
CA LEU A 19 9.07 4.61 3.98
C LEU A 19 9.51 4.51 5.44
N MET A 20 10.71 3.99 5.72
CA MET A 20 11.21 3.89 7.10
C MET A 20 11.57 5.25 7.70
N ASP A 21 12.09 6.19 6.92
CA ASP A 21 12.38 7.53 7.42
C ASP A 21 11.09 8.29 7.72
N TYR A 22 10.07 8.16 6.85
CA TYR A 22 8.72 8.64 7.14
C TYR A 22 8.17 8.00 8.43
N THR A 23 8.32 6.68 8.58
CA THR A 23 7.85 5.92 9.76
C THR A 23 8.51 6.41 11.04
N LYS A 24 9.84 6.59 11.04
CA LYS A 24 10.57 7.09 12.21
C LYS A 24 10.06 8.47 12.61
N LEU A 25 9.80 9.33 11.63
CA LEU A 25 9.28 10.67 11.87
C LEU A 25 7.87 10.60 12.48
N THR A 26 6.94 9.84 11.89
CA THR A 26 5.57 9.73 12.40
C THR A 26 5.49 9.07 13.77
N VAL A 27 6.32 8.07 14.05
CA VAL A 27 6.42 7.45 15.39
C VAL A 27 7.00 8.43 16.40
N ARG A 28 8.06 9.16 16.06
CA ARG A 28 8.68 10.16 16.95
C ARG A 28 7.70 11.26 17.35
N HIS A 29 6.82 11.66 16.43
CA HIS A 29 5.79 12.66 16.68
C HIS A 29 4.48 12.09 17.27
N GLY A 30 4.44 10.79 17.61
CA GLY A 30 3.26 10.15 18.19
C GLY A 30 2.05 10.11 17.24
N ILE A 31 2.28 10.21 15.93
CA ILE A 31 1.23 10.05 14.91
C ILE A 31 0.93 8.57 14.72
N CYS A 32 1.96 7.72 14.73
CA CYS A 32 1.82 6.27 14.62
C CYS A 32 2.40 5.56 15.84
N ARG A 33 1.90 4.37 16.12
CA ARG A 33 2.48 3.49 17.15
C ARG A 33 3.81 2.90 16.65
N PRO A 34 4.80 2.66 17.53
CA PRO A 34 6.11 2.12 17.12
C PRO A 34 6.05 0.83 16.30
N ASN A 35 5.07 -0.04 16.59
CA ASN A 35 4.90 -1.33 15.94
C ASN A 35 4.48 -1.22 14.47
N ILE A 36 4.07 -0.04 13.96
CA ILE A 36 3.73 0.16 12.54
C ILE A 36 4.86 -0.26 11.59
N CYS A 37 6.12 -0.23 12.06
CA CYS A 37 7.29 -0.63 11.29
C CYS A 37 7.19 -2.07 10.74
N ILE A 38 6.45 -2.98 11.40
CA ILE A 38 6.26 -4.35 10.93
C ILE A 38 5.48 -4.42 9.61
N TYR A 39 4.61 -3.43 9.37
CA TYR A 39 3.78 -3.29 8.17
C TYR A 39 4.46 -2.47 7.07
N HIS A 40 5.48 -1.70 7.43
CA HIS A 40 6.26 -0.87 6.51
C HIS A 40 7.48 -1.60 5.93
N ASN A 41 7.51 -2.93 6.04
CA ASN A 41 8.48 -3.75 5.33
C ASN A 41 7.99 -4.07 3.91
N LEU A 42 8.83 -3.78 2.93
CA LEU A 42 8.60 -4.01 1.52
C LEU A 42 9.40 -5.21 1.02
N THR A 43 9.01 -5.73 -0.13
CA THR A 43 9.64 -6.88 -0.77
C THR A 43 9.36 -6.85 -2.26
N VAL A 44 10.11 -7.62 -3.04
CA VAL A 44 9.80 -7.81 -4.46
C VAL A 44 8.65 -8.80 -4.58
N GLY A 45 7.63 -8.40 -5.35
CA GLY A 45 6.46 -9.20 -5.63
C GLY A 45 5.95 -8.92 -7.05
N ARG A 46 4.69 -9.27 -7.26
CA ARG A 46 4.01 -9.08 -8.55
C ARG A 46 2.71 -8.32 -8.35
N LEU A 47 2.37 -7.51 -9.33
CA LEU A 47 1.05 -6.89 -9.47
C LEU A 47 0.43 -7.34 -10.78
N TYR A 48 -0.89 -7.51 -10.72
CA TYR A 48 -1.71 -7.98 -11.81
C TYR A 48 -2.59 -6.81 -12.23
N PHE A 49 -2.57 -6.51 -13.54
CA PHE A 49 -3.41 -5.48 -14.12
C PHE A 49 -4.28 -6.09 -15.22
N PRO A 50 -5.52 -5.60 -15.41
CA PRO A 50 -6.42 -6.15 -16.42
C PRO A 50 -5.79 -6.21 -17.81
N GLY A 51 -5.82 -7.39 -18.44
CA GLY A 51 -5.33 -7.62 -19.80
C GLY A 51 -3.81 -7.56 -19.95
N LYS A 52 -3.03 -7.66 -18.86
CA LYS A 52 -1.56 -7.67 -18.87
C LYS A 52 -1.01 -8.86 -18.10
N GLU A 53 0.16 -9.33 -18.51
CA GLU A 53 0.94 -10.30 -17.75
C GLU A 53 1.34 -9.73 -16.38
N PRO A 54 1.57 -10.59 -15.36
CA PRO A 54 1.98 -10.16 -14.03
C PRO A 54 3.30 -9.39 -14.10
N VAL A 55 3.36 -8.21 -13.49
CA VAL A 55 4.53 -7.33 -13.58
C VAL A 55 5.23 -7.26 -12.23
N ILE A 56 6.57 -7.25 -12.25
CA ILE A 56 7.39 -7.12 -11.05
C ILE A 56 7.22 -5.74 -10.43
N ALA A 57 6.99 -5.75 -9.12
CA ALA A 57 6.70 -4.56 -8.33
C ALA A 57 7.28 -4.67 -6.92
N ILE A 58 7.41 -3.53 -6.26
CA ILE A 58 7.70 -3.48 -4.83
C ILE A 58 6.38 -3.44 -4.07
N VAL A 59 6.14 -4.43 -3.22
CA VAL A 59 4.86 -4.66 -2.55
C VAL A 59 5.02 -4.76 -1.04
N PRO A 60 3.95 -4.56 -0.25
CA PRO A 60 4.00 -4.76 1.21
C PRO A 60 4.25 -6.23 1.56
N GLN A 61 5.28 -6.50 2.37
CA GLN A 61 5.70 -7.86 2.71
C GLN A 61 4.66 -8.62 3.53
N ARG A 62 3.92 -7.93 4.40
CA ARG A 62 2.84 -8.54 5.19
C ARG A 62 1.74 -9.11 4.31
N LEU A 63 1.29 -8.34 3.32
CA LEU A 63 0.33 -8.81 2.32
C LEU A 63 0.84 -9.98 1.50
N GLN A 64 2.11 -9.94 1.06
CA GLN A 64 2.69 -11.06 0.32
C GLN A 64 2.64 -12.36 1.13
N LYS A 65 2.95 -12.29 2.43
CA LYS A 65 2.88 -13.45 3.33
C LYS A 65 1.45 -13.94 3.57
N ILE A 66 0.46 -13.05 3.62
CA ILE A 66 -0.95 -13.43 3.76
C ILE A 66 -1.44 -14.16 2.50
N ILE A 67 -1.07 -13.66 1.32
CA ILE A 67 -1.55 -14.19 0.03
C ILE A 67 -0.85 -15.51 -0.34
N TYR A 68 0.48 -15.58 -0.19
CA TYR A 68 1.28 -16.71 -0.68
C TYR A 68 1.86 -17.60 0.44
N GLY A 69 1.66 -17.24 1.71
CA GLY A 69 2.18 -17.99 2.86
C GLY A 69 3.70 -17.87 3.04
N LYS A 70 4.30 -18.87 3.72
CA LYS A 70 5.77 -19.03 3.86
C LYS A 70 6.43 -19.62 2.62
N SER A 71 5.65 -20.08 1.65
CA SER A 71 6.15 -20.57 0.37
C SER A 71 6.58 -19.36 -0.46
N THR A 72 7.72 -18.79 -0.07
CA THR A 72 8.48 -17.86 -0.90
C THR A 72 9.02 -18.67 -2.07
N GLU A 73 8.17 -19.04 -3.01
CA GLU A 73 8.62 -18.98 -4.39
C GLU A 73 8.78 -17.49 -4.69
N ALA A 74 9.90 -16.94 -4.22
CA ALA A 74 10.59 -15.88 -4.91
C ALA A 74 10.80 -16.42 -6.32
N SER A 75 9.77 -16.32 -7.15
CA SER A 75 9.81 -16.72 -8.53
C SER A 75 11.01 -16.02 -9.10
N LEU A 76 12.02 -16.84 -9.42
CA LEU A 76 13.30 -16.47 -9.97
C LEU A 76 13.08 -15.31 -10.94
N LEU A 77 13.41 -14.10 -10.51
CA LEU A 77 13.41 -12.94 -11.39
C LEU A 77 14.40 -13.30 -12.48
N SER A 78 13.92 -13.46 -13.71
CA SER A 78 14.84 -13.73 -14.80
C SER A 78 15.74 -12.50 -14.95
N LEU A 79 16.99 -12.70 -15.35
CA LEU A 79 17.94 -11.58 -15.54
C LEU A 79 17.40 -10.54 -16.56
N ASP A 80 16.53 -10.99 -17.48
CA ASP A 80 15.89 -10.16 -18.51
C ASP A 80 14.75 -9.30 -17.94
N ASP A 81 14.03 -9.81 -16.95
CA ASP A 81 12.99 -9.06 -16.26
C ASP A 81 13.58 -7.89 -15.45
N ASP A 82 14.77 -8.06 -14.88
CA ASP A 82 15.43 -7.02 -14.07
C ASP A 82 15.90 -5.83 -14.92
N LEU A 83 16.44 -6.09 -16.12
CA LEU A 83 16.90 -5.03 -17.03
C LEU A 83 15.77 -4.12 -17.51
N ASN A 84 14.55 -4.65 -17.61
CA ASN A 84 13.35 -3.92 -18.03
C ASN A 84 12.70 -3.09 -16.91
N ILE A 85 13.26 -3.11 -15.69
CA ILE A 85 12.73 -2.34 -14.57
C ILE A 85 13.06 -0.85 -14.75
N SER A 86 12.00 -0.06 -14.87
CA SER A 86 12.09 1.39 -14.74
C SER A 86 12.46 1.77 -13.30
N LEU A 87 13.54 2.53 -13.13
CA LEU A 87 13.93 3.18 -11.87
C LEU A 87 13.29 4.59 -11.74
N CYS A 88 12.27 4.89 -12.54
CA CYS A 88 11.60 6.19 -12.50
C CYS A 88 10.72 6.29 -11.25
N ILE A 89 11.29 6.86 -10.20
CA ILE A 89 10.63 7.06 -8.91
C ILE A 89 9.87 8.39 -8.95
N GLN A 90 8.64 8.37 -8.44
CA GLN A 90 7.78 9.54 -8.37
C GLN A 90 7.88 10.18 -6.98
N GLU A 91 8.96 10.90 -6.72
CA GLU A 91 9.24 11.50 -5.40
C GLU A 91 8.11 12.40 -4.89
N HIS A 92 7.40 13.10 -5.79
CA HIS A 92 6.24 13.90 -5.42
C HIS A 92 5.10 13.06 -4.83
N LEU A 93 4.85 11.85 -5.33
CA LEU A 93 3.81 10.96 -4.76
C LEU A 93 4.24 10.47 -3.39
N LEU A 94 5.52 10.12 -3.25
CA LEU A 94 6.11 9.71 -1.98
C LEU A 94 6.10 10.82 -0.92
N ALA A 95 6.17 12.09 -1.34
CA ALA A 95 6.15 13.25 -0.46
C ALA A 95 4.73 13.66 -0.04
N HIS A 96 3.75 13.51 -0.92
CA HIS A 96 2.38 14.00 -0.69
C HIS A 96 1.39 12.92 -0.22
N HIS A 97 1.73 11.64 -0.37
CA HIS A 97 0.89 10.53 0.06
C HIS A 97 1.59 9.73 1.16
N PRO A 98 0.96 9.54 2.32
CA PRO A 98 1.61 8.94 3.48
C PRO A 98 1.80 7.42 3.29
N MET A 99 2.86 6.88 3.90
CA MET A 99 3.03 5.44 4.11
C MET A 99 2.90 4.59 2.82
N LEU A 100 2.18 3.47 2.90
CA LEU A 100 1.99 2.52 1.79
C LEU A 100 1.22 3.12 0.61
N GLU A 101 0.48 4.21 0.81
CA GLU A 101 -0.24 4.90 -0.27
C GLU A 101 0.73 5.52 -1.28
N GLY A 102 1.78 6.20 -0.80
CA GLY A 102 2.79 6.80 -1.66
C GLY A 102 3.51 5.75 -2.50
N ILE A 103 3.84 4.60 -1.90
CA ILE A 103 4.46 3.47 -2.62
C ILE A 103 3.49 2.92 -3.68
N LEU A 104 2.22 2.69 -3.32
CA LEU A 104 1.20 2.16 -4.23
C LEU A 104 1.05 3.01 -5.48
N LEU A 105 0.90 4.32 -5.29
CA LEU A 105 0.70 5.27 -6.38
C LEU A 105 1.97 5.39 -7.23
N SER A 106 3.14 5.39 -6.59
CA SER A 106 4.44 5.40 -7.29
C SER A 106 4.61 4.16 -8.17
N GLU A 107 4.28 2.97 -7.66
CA GLU A 107 4.30 1.74 -8.44
C GLU A 107 3.30 1.77 -9.60
N CYS A 108 2.07 2.24 -9.38
CA CYS A 108 1.09 2.40 -10.45
C CYS A 108 1.64 3.29 -11.59
N VAL A 109 2.24 4.44 -11.25
CA VAL A 109 2.79 5.35 -12.27
C VAL A 109 4.01 4.75 -12.96
N ARG A 110 4.94 4.15 -12.20
CA ARG A 110 6.16 3.49 -12.74
C ARG A 110 5.81 2.37 -13.72
N LEU A 111 4.76 1.62 -13.43
CA LEU A 111 4.24 0.51 -14.25
C LEU A 111 3.28 0.97 -15.37
N LYS A 112 3.29 2.27 -15.71
CA LYS A 112 2.48 2.87 -16.79
C LYS A 112 0.97 2.75 -16.57
N GLN A 113 0.52 2.69 -15.31
CA GLN A 113 -0.88 2.66 -14.90
C GLN A 113 -1.33 4.03 -14.34
N ARG A 114 -0.91 5.12 -14.99
CA ARG A 114 -1.29 6.50 -14.62
C ARG A 114 -2.80 6.71 -14.50
N PRO A 115 -3.67 6.16 -15.39
CA PRO A 115 -5.12 6.31 -15.24
C PRO A 115 -5.65 5.74 -13.93
N LEU A 116 -5.14 4.57 -13.51
CA LEU A 116 -5.50 3.97 -12.23
C LEU A 116 -5.00 4.84 -11.07
N ALA A 117 -3.72 5.25 -11.11
CA ALA A 117 -3.14 6.10 -10.07
C ALA A 117 -3.95 7.39 -9.85
N ASN A 118 -4.38 8.06 -10.93
CA ASN A 118 -5.19 9.28 -10.84
C ASN A 118 -6.58 9.01 -10.24
N ARG A 119 -7.20 7.86 -10.55
CA ARG A 119 -8.48 7.47 -9.93
C ARG A 119 -8.31 7.18 -8.44
N LEU A 120 -7.25 6.45 -8.07
CA LEU A 120 -6.93 6.16 -6.67
C LEU A 120 -6.63 7.43 -5.87
N ILE A 121 -5.86 8.37 -6.42
CA ILE A 121 -5.61 9.69 -5.80
C ILE A 121 -6.94 10.40 -5.53
N SER A 122 -7.80 10.48 -6.54
CA SER A 122 -9.12 11.12 -6.39
C SER A 122 -9.99 10.43 -5.34
N LEU A 123 -9.94 9.11 -5.24
CA LEU A 123 -10.69 8.32 -4.27
C LEU A 123 -10.15 8.53 -2.84
N PHE A 124 -8.84 8.35 -2.64
CA PHE A 124 -8.22 8.50 -1.31
C PHE A 124 -8.34 9.91 -0.75
N GLN A 125 -8.35 10.93 -1.62
CA GLN A 125 -8.61 12.31 -1.21
C GLN A 125 -10.02 12.53 -0.64
N GLN A 126 -11.05 11.81 -1.13
CA GLN A 126 -12.40 11.91 -0.57
C GLN A 126 -12.47 11.43 0.89
N PHE A 127 -11.56 10.53 1.28
CA PHE A 127 -11.49 9.94 2.61
C PHE A 127 -10.28 10.46 3.41
N SER A 128 -9.79 11.67 3.09
CA SER A 128 -8.61 12.21 3.76
C SER A 128 -8.80 12.32 5.27
N GLY A 129 -7.86 11.75 6.04
CA GLY A 129 -7.87 11.81 7.51
C GLY A 129 -8.79 10.79 8.18
N THR A 130 -9.37 9.85 7.43
CA THR A 130 -10.20 8.77 7.99
C THR A 130 -9.47 7.42 7.96
N GLU A 131 -9.92 6.50 8.81
CA GLU A 131 -9.46 5.10 8.79
C GLU A 131 -9.80 4.40 7.46
N LEU A 132 -10.92 4.77 6.83
CA LEU A 132 -11.34 4.25 5.52
C LEU A 132 -10.26 4.43 4.46
N ARG A 133 -9.53 5.55 4.44
CA ARG A 133 -8.43 5.75 3.49
C ARG A 133 -7.35 4.68 3.64
N LEU A 134 -6.98 4.33 4.87
CA LEU A 134 -5.97 3.30 5.13
C LEU A 134 -6.47 1.90 4.74
N GLN A 135 -7.74 1.59 5.04
CA GLN A 135 -8.37 0.33 4.64
C GLN A 135 -8.43 0.20 3.12
N LEU A 136 -8.83 1.27 2.40
CA LEU A 136 -8.86 1.30 0.95
C LEU A 136 -7.47 1.11 0.34
N VAL A 137 -6.43 1.76 0.87
CA VAL A 137 -5.05 1.53 0.40
C VAL A 137 -4.65 0.06 0.53
N TRP A 138 -5.02 -0.56 1.64
CA TRP A 138 -4.71 -1.96 1.91
C TRP A 138 -5.45 -2.92 0.98
N LEU A 139 -6.76 -2.74 0.83
CA LEU A 139 -7.58 -3.54 -0.08
C LEU A 139 -7.11 -3.37 -1.53
N CYS A 140 -6.70 -2.16 -1.93
CA CYS A 140 -6.19 -1.92 -3.27
C CYS A 140 -4.90 -2.70 -3.53
N TRP A 141 -3.95 -2.70 -2.58
CA TRP A 141 -2.78 -3.55 -2.66
C TRP A 141 -3.15 -5.03 -2.79
N TYR A 142 -4.07 -5.50 -1.95
CA TYR A 142 -4.51 -6.90 -1.95
C TYR A 142 -5.11 -7.31 -3.30
N ASP A 143 -6.02 -6.49 -3.85
CA ASP A 143 -6.68 -6.77 -5.13
C ASP A 143 -5.69 -6.77 -6.30
N LEU A 144 -4.73 -5.83 -6.31
CA LEU A 144 -3.68 -5.80 -7.32
C LEU A 144 -2.72 -6.99 -7.21
N MET A 145 -2.41 -7.46 -5.99
CA MET A 145 -1.52 -8.60 -5.79
C MET A 145 -2.19 -9.94 -6.15
N LEU A 146 -3.52 -10.05 -6.03
CA LEU A 146 -4.26 -11.25 -6.44
C LEU A 146 -4.71 -11.23 -7.90
N GLY A 147 -4.74 -10.06 -8.54
CA GLY A 147 -5.35 -9.90 -9.85
C GLY A 147 -6.87 -9.93 -9.82
N ASN A 148 -7.46 -9.46 -8.72
CA ASN A 148 -8.90 -9.24 -8.63
C ASN A 148 -9.34 -8.13 -9.59
N SER A 149 -10.63 -8.10 -9.88
CA SER A 149 -11.23 -7.07 -10.73
C SER A 149 -10.99 -5.67 -10.15
N LEU A 150 -10.53 -4.75 -10.99
CA LEU A 150 -10.35 -3.34 -10.64
C LEU A 150 -11.57 -2.47 -11.02
N VAL A 151 -12.68 -3.08 -11.40
CA VAL A 151 -13.90 -2.37 -11.80
C VAL A 151 -14.41 -1.48 -10.66
N ASP A 152 -14.45 -1.98 -9.43
CA ASP A 152 -14.92 -1.17 -8.30
C ASP A 152 -14.02 0.06 -8.05
N TRP A 153 -12.71 -0.16 -8.02
CA TRP A 153 -11.69 0.88 -7.85
C TRP A 153 -11.76 1.98 -8.91
N THR A 154 -12.16 1.62 -10.13
CA THR A 154 -12.15 2.53 -11.26
C THR A 154 -13.53 3.16 -11.48
N GLU A 155 -14.62 2.42 -11.34
CA GLU A 155 -15.94 2.80 -11.83
C GLU A 155 -16.98 3.04 -10.73
N SER A 156 -16.90 2.37 -9.58
CA SER A 156 -18.01 2.37 -8.60
C SER A 156 -17.69 3.18 -7.34
N LEU A 157 -16.53 2.96 -6.71
CA LEU A 157 -16.23 3.46 -5.35
C LEU A 157 -16.27 4.99 -5.25
N LYS A 158 -15.84 5.69 -6.31
CA LYS A 158 -15.79 7.17 -6.33
C LYS A 158 -17.18 7.83 -6.19
N PHE A 159 -18.24 7.13 -6.58
CA PHE A 159 -19.61 7.65 -6.57
C PHE A 159 -20.42 7.23 -5.34
N LYS A 160 -19.81 6.41 -4.47
CA LYS A 160 -20.46 5.93 -3.25
C LYS A 160 -20.33 6.93 -2.12
N THR A 161 -21.31 6.94 -1.23
CA THR A 161 -21.21 7.68 0.04
C THR A 161 -20.20 7.00 0.98
N PRO A 162 -19.69 7.72 2.01
CA PRO A 162 -18.82 7.09 3.00
C PRO A 162 -19.40 5.84 3.66
N GLU A 163 -20.71 5.82 3.93
CA GLU A 163 -21.42 4.68 4.54
C GLU A 163 -21.49 3.49 3.58
N GLU A 164 -21.71 3.75 2.28
CA GLU A 164 -21.70 2.71 1.25
C GLU A 164 -20.30 2.13 1.04
N VAL A 165 -19.26 2.96 1.12
CA VAL A 165 -17.86 2.49 1.06
C VAL A 165 -17.50 1.69 2.30
N ASP A 166 -17.91 2.14 3.49
CA ASP A 166 -17.70 1.40 4.74
C ASP A 166 -18.36 0.02 4.69
N THR A 167 -19.61 -0.04 4.22
CA THR A 167 -20.33 -1.30 4.00
C THR A 167 -19.57 -2.22 3.03
N TRP A 168 -19.09 -1.67 1.91
CA TRP A 168 -18.30 -2.43 0.94
C TRP A 168 -16.98 -2.95 1.55
N VAL A 169 -16.29 -2.15 2.37
CA VAL A 169 -15.08 -2.59 3.09
C VAL A 169 -15.39 -3.72 4.06
N ILE A 170 -16.49 -3.62 4.80
CA ILE A 170 -16.94 -4.66 5.75
C ILE A 170 -17.23 -5.98 5.02
N GLU A 171 -17.93 -5.93 3.88
CA GLU A 171 -18.19 -7.12 3.06
C GLU A 171 -16.87 -7.78 2.62
N ARG A 172 -15.90 -7.00 2.14
CA ARG A 172 -14.56 -7.49 1.76
C ARG A 172 -13.78 -8.08 2.94
N GLN A 173 -13.95 -7.54 4.15
CA GLN A 173 -13.34 -8.07 5.37
C GLN A 173 -13.96 -9.41 5.79
N ILE A 174 -15.27 -9.58 5.61
CA ILE A 174 -15.96 -10.83 5.94
C ILE A 174 -15.49 -11.99 5.05
N GLU A 175 -15.22 -11.71 3.77
CA GLU A 175 -14.69 -12.69 2.81
C GLU A 175 -13.31 -13.24 3.19
N ASN A 176 -12.46 -12.42 3.83
CA ASN A 176 -11.12 -12.83 4.24
C ASN A 176 -10.78 -12.31 5.64
N ARG A 177 -11.04 -13.14 6.66
CA ARG A 177 -10.75 -12.83 8.07
C ARG A 177 -9.28 -12.56 8.35
N ALA A 178 -8.36 -13.24 7.67
CA ALA A 178 -6.93 -13.04 7.88
C ALA A 178 -6.49 -11.65 7.40
N LEU A 179 -6.99 -11.23 6.23
CA LEU A 179 -6.81 -9.88 5.72
C LEU A 179 -7.47 -8.85 6.63
N ALA A 180 -8.69 -9.11 7.11
CA ALA A 180 -9.42 -8.20 7.99
C ALA A 180 -8.68 -7.93 9.30
N ASN A 181 -8.15 -8.97 9.94
CA ASN A 181 -7.37 -8.86 11.17
C ASN A 181 -6.11 -8.01 10.97
N GLU A 182 -5.31 -8.35 9.96
CA GLU A 182 -4.10 -7.60 9.63
C GLU A 182 -4.45 -6.14 9.30
N MET A 183 -5.49 -5.94 8.49
CA MET A 183 -5.97 -4.61 8.13
C MET A 183 -6.34 -3.76 9.35
N GLY A 184 -7.10 -4.33 10.28
CA GLY A 184 -7.45 -3.66 11.54
C GLY A 184 -6.22 -3.28 12.36
N GLU A 185 -5.24 -4.18 12.47
CA GLU A 185 -4.01 -3.93 13.21
C GLU A 185 -3.20 -2.76 12.64
N TYR A 186 -2.98 -2.66 11.32
CA TYR A 186 -2.25 -1.47 10.84
C TYR A 186 -3.06 -0.20 10.83
N VAL A 187 -4.39 -0.24 10.71
CA VAL A 187 -5.20 0.95 10.96
C VAL A 187 -4.98 1.44 12.40
N GLU A 188 -5.04 0.54 13.39
CA GLU A 188 -4.78 0.88 14.80
C GLU A 188 -3.37 1.43 15.04
N MET A 189 -2.37 0.91 14.32
CA MET A 189 -0.98 1.38 14.45
C MET A 189 -0.69 2.66 13.66
N ALA A 190 -1.36 2.88 12.53
CA ALA A 190 -1.14 4.02 11.64
C ALA A 190 -1.92 5.25 12.08
N CYS A 191 -3.11 5.06 12.63
CA CYS A 191 -3.90 6.12 13.23
C CYS A 191 -3.54 6.29 14.70
N ARG A 192 -3.30 7.53 15.12
CA ARG A 192 -3.54 7.89 16.52
C ARG A 192 -5.05 7.85 16.72
N THR A 193 -5.53 6.99 17.61
CA THR A 193 -6.92 7.06 18.09
C THR A 193 -7.19 8.50 18.49
N VAL A 194 -8.10 9.18 17.77
CA VAL A 194 -8.60 10.53 18.08
C VAL A 194 -9.09 10.65 19.53
N LEU A 195 -9.35 9.51 20.17
CA LEU A 195 -9.69 9.36 21.59
C LEU A 195 -8.70 10.03 22.56
N ASP A 196 -7.41 10.21 22.22
CA ASP A 196 -6.48 10.89 23.13
C ASP A 196 -6.62 12.43 23.12
N TRP A 197 -7.20 13.01 22.06
CA TRP A 197 -7.49 14.44 22.00
C TRP A 197 -8.80 14.81 22.68
N GLN A 198 -9.78 13.90 22.66
CA GLN A 198 -11.03 14.11 23.40
C GLN A 198 -10.83 13.94 24.91
N LYS A 199 -9.95 13.02 25.36
CA LYS A 199 -9.57 12.94 26.78
C LYS A 199 -8.85 14.18 27.28
N THR A 200 -7.92 14.73 26.50
CA THR A 200 -7.18 15.95 26.90
C THR A 200 -7.98 17.25 26.85
N MET A 201 -9.15 17.27 26.18
CA MET A 201 -10.11 18.38 26.27
C MET A 201 -11.23 18.15 27.29
N ALA A 202 -11.49 16.90 27.71
CA ALA A 202 -12.43 16.58 28.78
C ALA A 202 -11.82 16.73 30.18
N ASP A 203 -10.49 16.68 30.29
CA ASP A 203 -9.72 16.87 31.53
C ASP A 203 -9.14 18.30 31.68
N ARG A 204 -9.71 19.29 30.98
CA ARG A 204 -9.43 20.73 31.16
C ARG A 204 -10.71 21.50 31.46
#